data_AF-A0A934VAM5-F1
#
_entry.id   AF-A0A934VAM5-F1
#
_cell.length_a   1.000
_cell.length_b   1.000
_cell.length_c   1.000
_cell.angle_alpha   90.00
_cell.angle_beta   90.00
_cell.angle_gamma   90.00
#
_symmetry.space_group_name_H-M   'P 1'
#
loop_
_entity.id
_entity.type
_entity.pdbx_description
1 polymer ?
#
loop_
_entity_poly.entity_id
_entity_poly.type
_entity_poly.pdbx_seq_one_letter_code
_entity_poly.pdbx_strand_id
1 'polypeptide(L)'
;MRLLAFLASFATLNLLLAVAWEAWFPENIYHCTDSLGMDYFLPGDWIHGEWQSSDTIEAHHDMSQPDTLKSGWTLSKLWLAWLGCVSTSIAASHLVALRFKPKYSPAT
;
A
#
# COMPACT_ATOMS: atom_id res chain seq x y z
N MET A 1 -25.84 6.64 4.73
CA MET A 1 -25.06 7.33 3.68
C MET A 1 -23.60 7.56 4.05
N ARG A 2 -23.28 8.14 5.22
CA ARG A 2 -21.88 8.38 5.62
C ARG A 2 -20.98 7.14 5.62
N LEU A 3 -21.43 6.06 6.24
CA LEU A 3 -20.68 4.80 6.26
C LEU A 3 -20.45 4.25 4.86
N LEU A 4 -21.46 4.24 4.00
CA LEU A 4 -21.32 3.80 2.60
C LEU A 4 -20.33 4.68 1.82
N ALA A 5 -20.39 6.00 1.99
CA ALA A 5 -19.44 6.93 1.37
C ALA A 5 -18.00 6.72 1.89
N PHE A 6 -17.85 6.46 3.19
CA PHE A 6 -16.56 6.09 3.77
C PHE A 6 -16.02 4.80 3.15
N LEU A 7 -16.80 3.72 3.19
CA LEU A 7 -16.37 2.41 2.68
C LEU A 7 -16.07 2.44 1.18
N ALA A 8 -16.91 3.11 0.38
CA ALA A 8 -16.70 3.25 -1.06
C ALA A 8 -15.42 4.04 -1.35
N SER A 9 -15.25 5.22 -0.73
CA SER A 9 -14.03 6.02 -0.94
C SER A 9 -12.77 5.32 -0.42
N PHE A 10 -12.87 4.61 0.71
CA PHE A 10 -11.76 3.86 1.30
C PHE A 10 -11.32 2.72 0.38
N ALA A 11 -12.26 1.95 -0.15
CA ALA A 11 -11.97 0.90 -1.12
C ALA A 11 -11.33 1.48 -2.38
N THR A 12 -11.88 2.55 -2.96
CA THR A 12 -11.31 3.21 -4.14
C THR A 12 -9.89 3.73 -3.88
N LEU A 13 -9.64 4.40 -2.76
CA LEU A 13 -8.32 4.92 -2.43
C LEU A 13 -7.29 3.80 -2.23
N ASN A 14 -7.65 2.71 -1.56
CA ASN A 14 -6.73 1.58 -1.38
C ASN A 14 -6.41 0.89 -2.72
N LEU A 15 -7.37 0.78 -3.64
CA LEU A 15 -7.10 0.26 -4.98
C LEU A 15 -6.12 1.17 -5.74
N LEU A 16 -6.30 2.49 -5.68
CA LEU A 16 -5.38 3.43 -6.32
C LEU A 16 -3.99 3.40 -5.69
N LEU A 17 -3.91 3.31 -4.36
CA LEU A 17 -2.65 3.19 -3.64
C LEU A 17 -1.95 1.87 -3.93
N ALA A 18 -2.70 0.78 -4.09
CA ALA A 18 -2.14 -0.49 -4.52
C ALA A 18 -1.51 -0.36 -5.90
N VAL A 19 -2.23 0.19 -6.88
CA VAL A 19 -1.66 0.42 -8.23
C VAL A 19 -0.41 1.30 -8.17
N ALA A 20 -0.44 2.38 -7.38
CA ALA A 20 0.71 3.26 -7.22
C ALA A 20 1.90 2.58 -6.51
N TRP A 21 1.61 1.70 -5.55
CA TRP A 21 2.61 0.92 -4.84
C TRP A 21 3.27 -0.06 -5.80
N GLU A 22 2.51 -0.90 -6.49
CA GLU A 22 3.04 -1.88 -7.46
C GLU A 22 3.83 -1.23 -8.59
N ALA A 23 3.42 -0.03 -9.03
CA ALA A 23 4.10 0.67 -10.11
C ALA A 23 5.42 1.33 -9.70
N TRP A 24 5.69 1.49 -8.40
CA TRP A 24 6.82 2.28 -7.93
C TRP A 24 7.71 1.56 -6.92
N PHE A 25 7.14 0.85 -5.96
CA PHE A 25 7.92 0.25 -4.87
C PHE A 25 8.71 -0.98 -5.31
N PRO A 26 8.10 -1.99 -5.96
CA PRO A 26 8.85 -3.00 -6.68
C PRO A 26 9.78 -2.31 -7.68
N GLU A 27 11.06 -2.70 -7.71
CA GLU A 27 12.10 -2.16 -8.61
C GLU A 27 12.71 -0.79 -8.24
N ASN A 28 12.12 0.01 -7.36
CA ASN A 28 12.79 1.24 -6.88
C ASN A 28 13.19 1.21 -5.42
N ILE A 29 12.50 0.40 -4.60
CA ILE A 29 12.73 0.33 -3.16
C ILE A 29 13.05 -1.10 -2.74
N TYR A 30 12.34 -2.09 -3.25
CA TYR A 30 12.61 -3.49 -2.95
C TYR A 30 12.31 -4.35 -4.19
N HIS A 31 12.77 -5.59 -4.19
CA HIS A 31 12.33 -6.61 -5.11
C HIS A 31 12.23 -7.95 -4.39
N CYS A 32 11.05 -8.56 -4.52
CA CYS A 32 10.74 -9.90 -4.03
C CYS A 32 10.71 -10.86 -5.22
N THR A 33 11.46 -11.95 -5.13
CA THR A 33 11.67 -12.88 -6.25
C THR A 33 10.43 -13.73 -6.58
N ASP A 34 9.52 -13.90 -5.63
CA ASP A 34 8.27 -14.67 -5.75
C ASP A 34 7.01 -13.80 -5.54
N SER A 35 7.13 -12.48 -5.71
CA SER A 35 5.95 -11.60 -5.70
C SER A 35 4.91 -12.06 -6.73
N LEU A 36 3.68 -12.20 -6.26
CA LEU A 36 2.51 -12.50 -7.10
C LEU A 36 1.80 -11.22 -7.59
N GLY A 37 2.42 -10.05 -7.34
CA GLY A 37 1.81 -8.74 -7.44
C GLY A 37 0.79 -8.50 -6.33
N MET A 38 0.38 -7.23 -6.20
CA MET A 38 -0.55 -6.76 -5.16
C MET A 38 0.05 -6.77 -3.75
N ASP A 39 1.36 -6.60 -3.66
CA ASP A 39 2.16 -6.48 -2.43
C ASP A 39 1.60 -5.45 -1.44
N TYR A 40 0.96 -4.40 -1.92
CA TYR A 40 0.25 -3.43 -1.05
C TYR A 40 -0.80 -4.10 -0.14
N PHE A 41 -1.48 -5.14 -0.63
CA PHE A 41 -2.50 -5.88 0.11
C PHE A 41 -1.93 -7.05 0.93
N LEU A 42 -0.64 -7.33 0.80
CA LEU A 42 0.09 -8.38 1.53
C LEU A 42 1.18 -7.75 2.41
N PRO A 43 0.79 -6.94 3.43
CA PRO A 43 1.76 -6.17 4.18
C PRO A 43 2.70 -7.09 4.98
N GLY A 44 4.00 -6.87 4.83
CA GLY A 44 5.05 -7.65 5.48
C GLY A 44 5.60 -8.79 4.63
N ASP A 45 4.98 -9.10 3.50
CA ASP A 45 5.43 -10.11 2.53
C ASP A 45 6.24 -9.49 1.37
N TRP A 46 6.85 -8.32 1.63
CA TRP A 46 7.55 -7.53 0.61
C TRP A 46 8.98 -8.00 0.36
N ILE A 47 9.62 -8.54 1.40
CA ILE A 47 10.93 -9.17 1.38
C ILE A 47 10.92 -10.19 2.51
N HIS A 48 11.51 -11.36 2.28
CA HIS A 48 11.53 -12.42 3.28
C HIS A 48 12.77 -13.31 3.17
N GLY A 49 13.04 -14.07 4.23
CA GLY A 49 14.26 -14.88 4.33
C GLY A 49 15.52 -14.03 4.52
N GLU A 50 16.64 -14.54 3.99
CA GLU A 50 17.90 -13.78 3.92
C GLU A 50 17.83 -12.85 2.71
N TRP A 51 17.71 -11.54 2.95
CA TRP A 51 17.68 -10.51 1.92
C TRP A 51 18.97 -9.69 1.94
N GLN A 52 19.30 -9.08 0.80
CA GLN A 52 20.50 -8.27 0.64
C GLN A 52 20.17 -6.79 0.39
N SER A 53 21.08 -5.92 0.82
CA SER A 53 20.97 -4.49 0.51
C SER A 53 21.69 -4.18 -0.80
N SER A 54 21.06 -3.39 -1.68
CA SER A 54 21.64 -2.98 -2.96
C SER A 54 21.32 -1.52 -3.28
N ASP A 55 22.24 -0.79 -3.91
CA ASP A 55 21.99 0.57 -4.39
C ASP A 55 21.06 0.58 -5.62
N THR A 56 21.12 -0.50 -6.42
CA THR A 56 20.27 -0.72 -7.59
C THR A 56 19.42 -1.97 -7.36
N ILE A 57 18.11 -1.85 -7.55
CA ILE A 57 17.20 -2.98 -7.49
C ILE A 57 17.09 -3.55 -8.90
N GLU A 58 17.49 -4.80 -9.12
CA GLU A 58 17.27 -5.44 -10.41
C GLU A 58 15.91 -6.13 -10.40
N ALA A 59 15.07 -5.81 -11.38
CA ALA A 59 13.70 -6.30 -11.50
C ALA A 59 13.60 -7.79 -11.87
N HIS A 60 14.71 -8.40 -12.28
CA HIS A 60 14.74 -9.74 -12.84
C HIS A 60 15.91 -10.52 -12.25
N HIS A 61 15.66 -11.09 -11.06
CA HIS A 61 16.56 -12.06 -10.45
C HIS A 61 15.97 -13.47 -10.53
N ASP A 62 16.83 -14.48 -10.50
CA ASP A 62 16.41 -15.87 -10.38
C ASP A 62 15.85 -16.13 -8.97
N MET A 63 14.89 -17.04 -8.82
CA MET A 63 14.31 -17.40 -7.50
C MET A 63 15.34 -18.06 -6.55
N SER A 64 16.54 -18.36 -7.05
CA SER A 64 17.68 -18.80 -6.24
C SER A 64 18.43 -17.65 -5.56
N GLN A 65 18.15 -16.41 -5.94
CA GLN A 65 18.78 -15.20 -5.39
C GLN A 65 17.98 -14.68 -4.19
N PRO A 66 18.65 -14.04 -3.22
CA PRO A 66 17.97 -13.38 -2.11
C PRO A 66 17.15 -12.17 -2.60
N ASP A 67 16.07 -11.86 -1.89
CA ASP A 67 15.33 -10.62 -2.10
C ASP A 67 16.24 -9.41 -1.89
N THR A 68 15.90 -8.29 -2.53
CA THR A 68 16.71 -7.07 -2.46
C THR A 68 15.95 -5.91 -1.83
N LEU A 69 16.65 -5.16 -0.99
CA LEU A 69 16.16 -3.93 -0.40
C LEU A 69 17.13 -2.78 -0.71
N LYS A 70 16.60 -1.62 -1.06
CA LYS A 70 17.41 -0.48 -1.42
C LYS A 70 18.33 -0.06 -0.27
N SER A 71 19.56 0.29 -0.60
CA SER A 71 20.52 0.83 0.36
C SER A 71 19.93 2.02 1.12
N GLY A 72 20.10 1.99 2.44
CA GLY A 72 19.51 2.96 3.36
C GLY A 72 18.02 2.75 3.67
N TRP A 73 17.33 1.82 3.00
CA TRP A 73 16.02 1.34 3.42
C TRP A 73 16.12 0.24 4.46
N THR A 74 15.06 0.08 5.23
CA THR A 74 14.89 -1.00 6.21
C THR A 74 13.45 -1.49 6.11
N LEU A 75 13.18 -2.72 6.55
CA LEU A 75 11.82 -3.23 6.61
C LEU A 75 10.89 -2.32 7.43
N SER A 76 11.40 -1.70 8.50
CA SER A 76 10.65 -0.71 9.28
C SER A 76 10.25 0.52 8.46
N LYS A 77 11.12 1.00 7.55
CA LYS A 77 10.78 2.12 6.66
C LYS A 77 9.70 1.73 5.64
N LEU A 78 9.70 0.49 5.16
CA LEU A 78 8.61 -0.04 4.33
C LEU A 78 7.28 -0.04 5.09
N TRP A 79 7.29 -0.54 6.33
CA TRP A 79 6.11 -0.48 7.20
C TRP A 79 5.60 0.95 7.42
N LEU A 80 6.50 1.91 7.66
CA LEU A 80 6.12 3.31 7.80
C LEU A 80 5.52 3.89 6.51
N ALA A 81 6.06 3.53 5.35
CA ALA A 81 5.50 3.96 4.06
C ALA A 81 4.09 3.40 3.87
N TRP A 82 3.90 2.10 4.10
CA TRP A 82 2.59 1.44 3.98
C TRP A 82 1.57 2.01 4.99
N LEU A 83 1.97 2.20 6.26
CA LEU A 83 1.13 2.83 7.28
C LEU A 83 0.77 4.27 6.90
N GLY A 84 1.68 5.00 6.25
CA GLY A 84 1.41 6.32 5.67
C GLY A 84 0.30 6.28 4.62
N CYS A 85 0.35 5.33 3.69
CA CYS A 85 -0.69 5.11 2.69
C CYS A 85 -2.05 4.80 3.33
N VAL A 86 -2.09 3.84 4.26
CA VAL A 86 -3.33 3.44 4.96
C VAL A 86 -3.90 4.58 5.79
N SER A 87 -3.06 5.29 6.55
CA SER A 87 -3.52 6.42 7.39
C SER A 87 -4.07 7.55 6.54
N THR A 88 -3.42 7.84 5.41
CA THR A 88 -3.87 8.87 4.46
C THR A 88 -5.20 8.47 3.82
N SER A 89 -5.39 7.20 3.45
CA SER A 89 -6.66 6.73 2.88
C SER A 89 -7.80 6.81 3.89
N ILE A 90 -7.57 6.40 5.14
CA ILE A 90 -8.55 6.55 6.23
C ILE A 90 -8.93 8.03 6.42
N ALA A 91 -7.96 8.92 6.54
CA ALA A 91 -8.20 10.35 6.74
C ALA A 91 -8.99 10.97 5.58
N ALA A 92 -8.59 10.70 4.33
CA ALA A 92 -9.26 11.20 3.15
C ALA A 92 -10.70 10.65 3.03
N SER A 93 -10.92 9.37 3.28
CA SER A 93 -12.25 8.76 3.29
C SER A 93 -13.17 9.35 4.35
N HIS A 94 -12.64 9.64 5.54
CA HIS A 94 -13.39 10.37 6.56
C HIS A 94 -13.83 11.76 6.06
N LEU A 95 -12.93 12.52 5.45
CA LEU A 95 -13.25 13.84 4.90
C LEU A 95 -14.33 13.77 3.82
N VAL A 96 -14.29 12.76 2.95
CA VAL A 96 -15.33 12.50 1.94
C VAL A 96 -16.67 12.17 2.62
N ALA A 97 -16.68 11.23 3.57
CA ALA A 97 -17.88 10.80 4.26
C ALA A 97 -18.59 11.95 4.99
N LEU A 98 -17.85 12.90 5.55
CA LEU A 98 -18.40 14.09 6.21
C LEU A 98 -19.22 14.99 5.28
N ARG A 99 -18.97 14.94 3.96
CA ARG A 99 -19.75 15.69 2.96
C ARG A 99 -21.16 15.12 2.77
N PHE A 100 -21.39 13.87 3.14
CA PHE A 100 -22.71 13.23 3.05
C PHE A 100 -23.50 13.47 4.34
N LYS A 101 -24.31 14.54 4.37
CA LYS A 101 -25.24 14.77 5.48
C LYS A 101 -26.45 13.82 5.35
N PRO A 102 -26.96 13.26 6.46
CA PRO A 102 -28.27 12.61 6.43
C PRO A 102 -29.31 13.65 6.02
N LYS A 103 -30.12 13.35 5.00
CA LYS A 103 -31.35 14.11 4.76
C LYS A 103 -32.27 13.79 5.93
N TYR A 104 -32.48 14.77 6.81
CA TYR A 104 -33.51 14.66 7.83
C TYR A 104 -34.86 14.57 7.11
N SER A 105 -35.58 13.46 7.31
CA SER A 105 -36.98 13.35 6.90
C SER A 105 -37.81 13.47 8.17
N PRO A 106 -38.52 14.59 8.41
CA PRO A 106 -39.51 14.60 9.47
C PRO A 106 -40.56 13.54 9.14
N ALA A 107 -40.88 12.69 10.12
CA ALA A 107 -42.01 11.79 10.01
C ALA A 107 -43.29 12.62 9.93
N THR A 108 -44.03 12.50 8.83
CA THR A 108 -45.39 13.01 8.64
C THR A 108 -46.39 12.02 9.18
#